data_AF-A0A9X7XV78-F1
#
_entry.id   AF-A0A9X7XV78-F1
#
_cell.length_a   1.000
_cell.length_b   1.000
_cell.length_c   1.000
_cell.angle_alpha   90.00
_cell.angle_beta   90.00
_cell.angle_gamma   90.00
#
_symmetry.space_group_name_H-M   'P 1'
#
loop_
_entity.id
_entity.type
_entity.pdbx_description
1 polymer ?
#
loop_
_entity_poly.entity_id
_entity_poly.type
_entity_poly.pdbx_seq_one_letter_code
_entity_poly.pdbx_strand_id
1 'polypeptide(L)'
;MKKRLQTFLFWFILIQPFLDIYWLSRPPLLKFSIPTILRVLGVFIAIILFFSIKNNWQRFRKQWWIIAYIGVLILYSICHLISVKNFTGVDATGFHYSAKVEIFYLVRACLPLIVIYITSYSEFQAKYFFQVIQGISGIYSLTIVISNLFLFSLTSYHTTEAKRISANIFSWFTQTNYPFNALASKGIFFQANTLSAILFMIMPIMLYILYKEFNVLNIVLVSSQALAMLMLGTKVGNFGLIISLVVFVLVFLIHSLILKNTRFSAKFLITLICILTASAAIFPYSPTLRRSSLESGVAQKRSNLGDKKRLDQELNAGLERYKGKKQEEYLKEFIKKNYWVYSLKHDLVLEHYTYQHDPYYWLEVMKKPANERLNYRYLEKDILSRVMKNDKNKLNKLFGISFSRENNIAPLERDFLAQYYSMGILGVILLDVIYLFVLGYGIFYWLFNKKVRSFLNSSLLLSVGFILFAAFYAGNVLEYLSATLVMAFILGFLLQNIRYSRYAEISSK
;
A
#
# COMPACT_ATOMS: atom_id res chain seq x y z
N MET A 1 34.04 -2.37 -7.72
CA MET A 1 32.99 -2.23 -6.67
C MET A 1 31.67 -1.68 -7.20
N LYS A 2 31.66 -0.60 -7.99
CA LYS A 2 30.45 -0.01 -8.61
C LYS A 2 29.56 -1.00 -9.39
N LYS A 3 30.16 -1.82 -10.27
CA LYS A 3 29.44 -2.89 -11.00
C LYS A 3 28.78 -3.90 -10.05
N ARG A 4 29.47 -4.29 -8.96
CA ARG A 4 28.93 -5.21 -7.95
C ARG A 4 27.70 -4.63 -7.25
N LEU A 5 27.74 -3.35 -6.88
CA LEU A 5 26.57 -2.66 -6.29
C LEU A 5 25.38 -2.66 -7.26
N GLN A 6 25.60 -2.32 -8.53
CA GLN A 6 24.53 -2.32 -9.54
C GLN A 6 23.95 -3.73 -9.76
N THR A 7 24.81 -4.75 -9.89
CA THR A 7 24.36 -6.14 -9.99
C THR A 7 23.59 -6.59 -8.76
N PHE A 8 24.02 -6.19 -7.55
CA PHE A 8 23.31 -6.51 -6.32
C PHE A 8 21.94 -5.84 -6.29
N LEU A 9 21.85 -4.53 -6.54
CA LEU A 9 20.57 -3.80 -6.59
C LEU A 9 19.62 -4.38 -7.64
N PHE A 10 20.14 -4.79 -8.80
CA PHE A 10 19.36 -5.47 -9.83
C PHE A 10 18.65 -6.71 -9.28
N TRP A 11 19.40 -7.64 -8.69
CA TRP A 11 18.83 -8.88 -8.16
C TRP A 11 17.99 -8.67 -6.90
N PHE A 12 18.41 -7.74 -6.02
CA PHE A 12 17.70 -7.41 -4.79
C PHE A 12 16.32 -6.83 -5.06
N ILE A 13 16.15 -6.03 -6.11
CA ILE A 13 14.83 -5.51 -6.49
C ILE A 13 14.04 -6.55 -7.29
N LEU A 14 14.70 -7.31 -8.18
CA LEU A 14 14.04 -8.35 -8.97
C LEU A 14 13.50 -9.53 -8.13
N ILE A 15 14.07 -9.80 -6.95
CA ILE A 15 13.61 -10.90 -6.07
C ILE A 15 12.35 -10.54 -5.27
N GLN A 16 11.94 -9.26 -5.21
CA GLN A 16 10.80 -8.84 -4.38
C GLN A 16 9.49 -9.61 -4.64
N PRO A 17 9.11 -9.95 -5.89
CA PRO A 17 7.95 -10.79 -6.16
C PRO A 17 8.02 -12.17 -5.52
N PHE A 18 9.19 -12.82 -5.49
CA PHE A 18 9.36 -14.12 -4.83
C PHE A 18 9.16 -14.00 -3.32
N LEU A 19 9.64 -12.91 -2.73
CA LEU A 19 9.47 -12.62 -1.31
C LEU A 19 8.01 -12.30 -0.92
N ASP A 20 7.13 -12.05 -1.88
CA ASP A 20 5.69 -11.83 -1.67
C ASP A 20 4.83 -13.09 -1.84
N ILE A 21 5.46 -14.24 -2.10
CA ILE A 21 4.76 -15.52 -2.15
C ILE A 21 4.08 -15.80 -0.80
N TYR A 22 2.83 -16.25 -0.86
CA TYR A 22 1.94 -16.44 0.28
C TYR A 22 2.58 -17.24 1.42
N TRP A 23 3.19 -18.37 1.09
CA TRP A 23 3.77 -19.29 2.08
C TRP A 23 5.02 -18.75 2.76
N LEU A 24 5.80 -17.90 2.09
CA LEU A 24 6.96 -17.24 2.69
C LEU A 24 6.55 -16.06 3.58
N SER A 25 5.42 -15.43 3.26
CA SER A 25 4.94 -14.22 3.92
C SER A 25 4.26 -14.47 5.28
N ARG A 26 3.93 -15.72 5.62
CA ARG A 26 3.45 -16.08 6.96
C ARG A 26 4.62 -16.07 7.97
N PRO A 27 4.47 -15.47 9.16
CA PRO A 27 5.53 -15.47 10.16
C PRO A 27 5.80 -16.90 10.66
N PRO A 28 7.01 -17.47 10.47
CA PRO A 28 7.41 -18.66 11.22
C PRO A 28 7.68 -18.31 12.70
N LEU A 29 8.08 -19.31 13.48
CA LEU A 29 8.38 -19.43 14.92
C LEU A 29 9.01 -18.21 15.68
N LEU A 30 9.32 -17.08 15.03
CA LEU A 30 9.89 -15.86 15.61
C LEU A 30 9.03 -14.59 15.44
N LYS A 31 7.73 -14.70 15.13
CA LYS A 31 6.78 -13.57 14.93
C LYS A 31 7.10 -12.61 13.76
N PHE A 32 8.15 -12.86 12.99
CA PHE A 32 8.51 -12.10 11.78
C PHE A 32 8.58 -13.02 10.56
N SER A 33 8.12 -12.55 9.40
CA SER A 33 8.20 -13.32 8.15
C SER A 33 9.61 -13.36 7.58
N ILE A 34 10.00 -14.50 6.99
CA ILE A 34 11.30 -14.70 6.34
C ILE A 34 11.61 -13.58 5.32
N PRO A 35 10.67 -13.19 4.43
CA PRO A 35 10.83 -12.05 3.52
C PRO A 35 11.30 -10.77 4.19
N THR A 36 10.79 -10.46 5.39
CA THR A 36 11.12 -9.21 6.06
C THR A 36 12.56 -9.21 6.53
N ILE A 37 13.04 -10.33 7.07
CA ILE A 37 14.45 -10.51 7.48
C ILE A 37 15.37 -10.39 6.26
N LEU A 38 15.03 -11.07 5.15
CA LEU A 38 15.82 -11.01 3.91
C LEU A 38 15.90 -9.59 3.33
N ARG A 39 14.84 -8.79 3.44
CA ARG A 39 14.84 -7.38 3.01
C ARG A 39 15.74 -6.51 3.86
N VAL A 40 15.70 -6.66 5.19
CA VAL A 40 16.60 -5.94 6.12
C VAL A 40 18.06 -6.29 5.81
N LEU A 41 18.36 -7.59 5.70
CA LEU A 41 19.72 -8.06 5.36
C LEU A 41 20.16 -7.55 3.97
N GLY A 42 19.28 -7.58 2.99
CA GLY A 42 19.58 -7.10 1.64
C GLY A 42 19.91 -5.61 1.60
N VAL A 43 19.15 -4.77 2.30
CA VAL A 43 19.49 -3.34 2.42
C VAL A 43 20.79 -3.13 3.18
N PHE A 44 21.05 -3.90 4.24
CA PHE A 44 22.32 -3.84 4.96
C PHE A 44 23.52 -4.19 4.05
N ILE A 45 23.41 -5.22 3.22
CA ILE A 45 24.43 -5.57 2.21
C ILE A 45 24.59 -4.42 1.20
N ALA A 46 23.49 -3.79 0.76
CA ALA A 46 23.56 -2.63 -0.14
C ALA A 46 24.35 -1.48 0.48
N ILE A 47 24.16 -1.19 1.78
CA ILE A 47 24.91 -0.17 2.52
C ILE A 47 26.41 -0.48 2.50
N ILE A 48 26.80 -1.72 2.83
CA ILE A 48 28.20 -2.16 2.84
C ILE A 48 28.82 -1.98 1.45
N LEU A 49 28.15 -2.46 0.40
CA LEU A 49 28.63 -2.35 -0.97
C LEU A 49 28.72 -0.89 -1.44
N PHE A 50 27.77 -0.05 -1.03
CA PHE A 50 27.76 1.37 -1.38
C PHE A 50 28.93 2.12 -0.75
N PHE A 51 29.20 1.91 0.54
CA PHE A 51 30.29 2.58 1.25
C PHE A 51 31.67 1.96 1.03
N SER A 52 31.74 0.74 0.49
CA SER A 52 32.99 0.14 -0.03
C SER A 52 33.57 0.90 -1.24
N ILE A 53 32.84 1.86 -1.81
CA ILE A 53 33.32 2.77 -2.86
C ILE A 53 33.84 4.06 -2.21
N LYS A 54 35.16 4.30 -2.24
CA LYS A 54 35.82 5.44 -1.55
C LYS A 54 35.14 6.80 -1.81
N ASN A 55 34.76 7.09 -3.05
CA ASN A 55 34.11 8.35 -3.43
C ASN A 55 32.73 8.55 -2.75
N ASN A 56 32.01 7.46 -2.45
CA ASN A 56 30.71 7.56 -1.77
C ASN A 56 30.86 7.98 -0.31
N TRP A 57 31.93 7.54 0.37
CA TRP A 57 32.25 7.98 1.73
C TRP A 57 32.57 9.47 1.79
N GLN A 58 33.40 9.95 0.85
CA GLN A 58 33.74 11.36 0.73
C GLN A 58 32.52 12.22 0.40
N ARG A 59 31.62 11.73 -0.47
CA ARG A 59 30.37 12.41 -0.82
C ARG A 59 29.44 12.53 0.39
N PHE A 60 29.21 11.43 1.09
CA PHE A 60 28.31 11.40 2.24
C PHE A 60 28.74 12.36 3.34
N ARG A 61 30.05 12.44 3.64
CA ARG A 61 30.61 13.41 4.60
C ARG A 61 30.35 14.87 4.24
N LYS A 62 30.19 15.21 2.96
CA LYS A 62 29.89 16.57 2.50
C LYS A 62 28.39 16.90 2.54
N GLN A 63 27.52 15.90 2.74
CA GLN A 63 26.07 16.07 2.74
C GLN A 63 25.54 16.20 4.17
N TRP A 64 25.90 17.30 4.83
CA TRP A 64 25.56 17.55 6.24
C TRP A 64 24.05 17.48 6.51
N TRP A 65 23.21 17.85 5.55
CA TRP A 65 21.76 17.78 5.66
C TRP A 65 21.23 16.34 5.78
N ILE A 66 21.88 15.35 5.15
CA ILE A 66 21.53 13.92 5.31
C ILE A 66 21.92 13.45 6.70
N ILE A 67 23.11 13.84 7.17
CA ILE A 67 23.60 13.49 8.50
C ILE A 67 22.67 14.08 9.58
N ALA A 68 22.27 15.35 9.42
CA ALA A 68 21.31 16.01 10.29
C ALA A 68 19.95 15.29 10.28
N TYR A 69 19.45 14.92 9.10
CA TYR A 69 18.21 14.15 8.96
C TYR A 69 18.27 12.79 9.67
N ILE A 70 19.38 12.05 9.55
CA ILE A 70 19.59 10.80 10.29
C ILE A 70 19.61 11.05 11.81
N GLY A 71 20.27 12.12 12.26
CA GLY A 71 20.26 12.52 13.68
C GLY A 71 18.86 12.81 14.20
N VAL A 72 18.05 13.53 13.42
CA VAL A 72 16.64 13.81 13.74
C VAL A 72 15.81 12.53 13.77
N LEU A 73 16.01 11.59 12.82
CA LEU A 73 15.32 10.30 12.82
C LEU A 73 15.65 9.46 14.06
N ILE A 74 16.92 9.44 14.49
CA ILE A 74 17.35 8.72 15.70
C ILE A 74 16.71 9.36 16.93
N LEU A 75 16.77 10.68 17.05
CA LEU A 75 16.14 11.41 18.16
C LEU A 75 14.63 11.17 18.21
N TYR A 76 13.95 11.28 17.07
CA TYR A 76 12.54 10.96 16.95
C TYR A 76 12.25 9.53 17.39
N SER A 77 13.03 8.55 16.95
CA SER A 77 12.84 7.13 17.29
C SER A 77 12.95 6.91 18.81
N ILE A 78 13.91 7.54 19.48
CA ILE A 78 14.07 7.47 20.93
C ILE A 78 12.86 8.11 21.64
N CYS A 79 12.48 9.33 21.25
CA CYS A 79 11.34 10.03 21.83
C CYS A 79 10.02 9.27 21.62
N HIS A 80 9.83 8.69 20.43
CA HIS A 80 8.70 7.84 20.09
C HIS A 80 8.60 6.65 21.04
N LEU A 81 9.69 5.86 21.18
CA LEU A 81 9.72 4.68 22.06
C LEU A 81 9.44 5.02 23.53
N ILE A 82 9.94 6.17 24.01
CA ILE A 82 9.66 6.66 25.37
C ILE A 82 8.18 7.04 25.50
N SER A 83 7.64 7.78 24.55
CA SER A 83 6.25 8.27 24.58
C SER A 83 5.25 7.12 24.55
N VAL A 84 5.41 6.17 23.62
CA VAL A 84 4.48 5.04 23.48
C VAL A 84 4.56 4.06 24.65
N LYS A 85 5.69 3.97 25.35
CA LYS A 85 5.79 3.15 26.58
C LYS A 85 4.88 3.68 27.70
N ASN A 86 4.69 5.00 27.75
CA ASN A 86 3.88 5.69 28.77
C ASN A 86 2.41 5.89 28.36
N PHE A 87 1.92 5.14 27.37
CA PHE A 87 0.52 5.17 26.97
C PHE A 87 -0.39 4.72 28.11
N THR A 88 -1.51 5.42 28.29
CA THR A 88 -2.53 5.04 29.28
C THR A 88 -3.91 5.17 28.65
N GLY A 89 -4.61 4.04 28.48
CA GLY A 89 -5.90 3.98 27.80
C GLY A 89 -6.98 3.28 28.61
N VAL A 90 -8.10 2.98 27.93
CA VAL A 90 -9.25 2.26 28.51
C VAL A 90 -8.96 0.78 28.80
N ASP A 91 -8.00 0.20 28.08
CA ASP A 91 -7.54 -1.17 28.30
C ASP A 91 -6.27 -1.17 29.16
N ALA A 92 -6.33 -1.89 30.28
CA ALA A 92 -5.24 -2.03 31.24
C ALA A 92 -4.02 -2.79 30.68
N THR A 93 -4.20 -3.62 29.65
CA THR A 93 -3.09 -4.29 28.94
C THR A 93 -2.33 -3.33 28.03
N GLY A 94 -2.85 -2.12 27.82
CA GLY A 94 -2.30 -1.16 26.86
C GLY A 94 -2.32 -1.70 25.43
N PHE A 95 -3.36 -2.47 25.06
CA PHE A 95 -3.54 -3.07 23.73
C PHE A 95 -2.34 -3.90 23.27
N HIS A 96 -1.76 -4.68 24.19
CA HIS A 96 -0.65 -5.61 23.93
C HIS A 96 0.57 -5.00 23.21
N TYR A 97 0.99 -3.81 23.65
CA TYR A 97 2.19 -3.14 23.14
C TYR A 97 3.44 -4.05 23.15
N SER A 98 4.23 -3.97 22.08
CA SER A 98 5.51 -4.68 21.98
C SER A 98 6.64 -3.76 21.52
N ALA A 99 7.56 -3.44 22.43
CA ALA A 99 8.76 -2.66 22.12
C ALA A 99 9.63 -3.33 21.02
N LYS A 100 9.69 -4.67 20.99
CA LYS A 100 10.44 -5.41 19.97
C LYS A 100 9.83 -5.21 18.58
N VAL A 101 8.50 -5.25 18.47
CA VAL A 101 7.80 -5.00 17.20
C VAL A 101 7.98 -3.55 16.78
N GLU A 102 7.91 -2.61 17.72
CA GLU A 102 8.06 -1.18 17.42
C GLU A 102 9.45 -0.81 16.89
N ILE A 103 10.51 -1.27 17.57
CA ILE A 103 11.90 -1.07 17.09
C ILE A 103 12.07 -1.64 15.69
N PHE A 104 11.55 -2.84 15.44
CA PHE A 104 11.64 -3.45 14.13
C PHE A 104 10.86 -2.69 13.06
N TYR A 105 9.69 -2.15 13.41
CA TYR A 105 8.87 -1.35 12.52
C TYR A 105 9.56 -0.02 12.16
N LEU A 106 10.18 0.67 13.11
CA LEU A 106 11.04 1.85 12.85
C LEU A 106 12.19 1.52 11.89
N VAL A 107 12.88 0.39 12.10
CA VAL A 107 13.95 -0.06 11.19
C VAL A 107 13.39 -0.30 9.78
N ARG A 108 12.24 -0.98 9.66
CA ARG A 108 11.59 -1.25 8.38
C ARG A 108 11.21 0.03 7.64
N ALA A 109 10.67 1.02 8.33
CA ALA A 109 10.26 2.29 7.74
C ALA A 109 11.45 3.08 7.15
N CYS A 110 12.66 2.89 7.68
CA CYS A 110 13.88 3.51 7.16
C CYS A 110 14.46 2.83 5.91
N LEU A 111 14.14 1.55 5.65
CA LEU A 111 14.74 0.78 4.55
C LEU A 111 14.54 1.43 3.16
N PRO A 112 13.33 1.89 2.78
CA PRO A 112 13.11 2.51 1.47
C PRO A 112 13.89 3.80 1.32
N LEU A 113 14.03 4.60 2.39
CA LEU A 113 14.81 5.84 2.38
C LEU A 113 16.28 5.60 2.03
N ILE A 114 16.84 4.53 2.59
CA ILE A 114 18.21 4.09 2.29
C ILE A 114 18.33 3.67 0.82
N VAL A 115 17.35 2.92 0.30
CA VAL A 115 17.34 2.48 -1.10
C VAL A 115 17.21 3.65 -2.07
N ILE A 116 16.41 4.69 -1.76
CA ILE A 116 16.34 5.93 -2.55
C ILE A 116 17.75 6.54 -2.66
N TYR A 117 18.41 6.74 -1.53
CA TYR A 117 19.73 7.37 -1.49
C TYR A 117 20.76 6.54 -2.25
N ILE A 118 20.89 5.24 -1.94
CA ILE A 118 21.85 4.34 -2.60
C ILE A 118 21.61 4.32 -4.11
N THR A 119 20.37 4.12 -4.55
CA THR A 119 20.04 4.02 -5.97
C THR A 119 20.37 5.32 -6.70
N SER A 120 20.02 6.48 -6.11
CA SER A 120 20.29 7.78 -6.72
C SER A 120 21.77 8.02 -7.01
N TYR A 121 22.67 7.46 -6.21
CA TYR A 121 24.12 7.64 -6.32
C TYR A 121 24.86 6.40 -6.86
N SER A 122 24.14 5.35 -7.24
CA SER A 122 24.72 4.10 -7.76
C SER A 122 25.13 4.16 -9.23
N GLU A 123 24.65 5.19 -9.96
CA GLU A 123 24.83 5.34 -11.41
C GLU A 123 24.23 4.18 -12.19
N PHE A 124 23.06 3.72 -11.73
CA PHE A 124 22.36 2.56 -12.25
C PHE A 124 22.04 2.75 -13.74
N GLN A 125 22.37 1.77 -14.58
CA GLN A 125 22.16 1.89 -16.02
C GLN A 125 20.70 1.72 -16.39
N ALA A 126 20.19 2.54 -17.32
CA ALA A 126 18.80 2.49 -17.76
C ALA A 126 18.38 1.13 -18.33
N LYS A 127 19.28 0.44 -19.06
CA LYS A 127 19.03 -0.92 -19.57
C LYS A 127 18.70 -1.90 -18.44
N TYR A 128 19.51 -1.92 -17.38
CA TYR A 128 19.26 -2.78 -16.22
C TYR A 128 17.99 -2.36 -15.48
N PHE A 129 17.70 -1.07 -15.42
CA PHE A 129 16.47 -0.56 -14.79
C PHE A 129 15.23 -1.11 -15.51
N PHE A 130 15.19 -1.01 -16.85
CA PHE A 130 14.06 -1.53 -17.63
C PHE A 130 13.91 -3.05 -17.48
N GLN A 131 15.01 -3.80 -17.46
CA GLN A 131 14.99 -5.25 -17.23
C GLN A 131 14.43 -5.62 -15.85
N VAL A 132 14.76 -4.88 -14.80
CA VAL A 132 14.17 -5.09 -13.46
C VAL A 132 12.66 -4.87 -13.50
N ILE A 133 12.21 -3.79 -14.14
CA ILE A 133 10.78 -3.46 -14.23
C ILE A 133 10.01 -4.48 -15.08
N GLN A 134 10.56 -4.91 -16.23
CA GLN A 134 10.03 -6.00 -17.04
C GLN A 134 9.94 -7.30 -16.25
N GLY A 135 10.98 -7.63 -15.49
CA GLY A 135 11.02 -8.82 -14.65
C GLY A 135 9.96 -8.80 -13.55
N ILE A 136 9.82 -7.69 -12.83
CA ILE A 136 8.76 -7.51 -11.82
C ILE A 136 7.37 -7.62 -12.47
N SER A 137 7.15 -6.93 -13.58
CA SER A 137 5.89 -6.98 -14.33
C SER A 137 5.57 -8.42 -14.74
N GLY A 138 6.52 -9.13 -15.37
CA GLY A 138 6.36 -10.50 -15.82
C GLY A 138 6.08 -11.47 -14.68
N ILE A 139 6.91 -11.46 -13.62
CA ILE A 139 6.76 -12.41 -12.50
C ILE A 139 5.40 -12.22 -11.82
N TYR A 140 4.96 -10.99 -11.53
CA TYR A 140 3.64 -10.80 -10.93
C TYR A 140 2.51 -11.13 -11.91
N SER A 141 2.50 -10.50 -13.09
CA SER A 141 1.35 -10.57 -13.97
C SER A 141 1.16 -11.94 -14.62
N LEU A 142 2.23 -12.55 -15.15
CA LEU A 142 2.14 -13.87 -15.77
C LEU A 142 1.77 -14.92 -14.73
N THR A 143 2.32 -14.85 -13.51
CA THR A 143 1.93 -15.78 -12.44
C THR A 143 0.44 -15.65 -12.11
N ILE A 144 -0.09 -14.43 -11.98
CA ILE A 144 -1.53 -14.22 -11.73
C ILE A 144 -2.39 -14.77 -12.88
N VAL A 145 -2.03 -14.46 -14.13
CA VAL A 145 -2.79 -14.90 -15.31
C VAL A 145 -2.75 -16.41 -15.49
N ILE A 146 -1.55 -17.01 -15.49
CA ILE A 146 -1.36 -18.45 -15.67
C ILE A 146 -2.07 -19.22 -14.55
N SER A 147 -1.85 -18.84 -13.30
CA SER A 147 -2.49 -19.52 -12.17
C SER A 147 -4.01 -19.39 -12.17
N ASN A 148 -4.56 -18.29 -12.69
CA ASN A 148 -6.00 -18.13 -12.85
C ASN A 148 -6.55 -19.08 -13.92
N LEU A 149 -5.89 -19.16 -15.08
CA LEU A 149 -6.28 -20.04 -16.18
C LEU A 149 -6.33 -21.50 -15.74
N PHE A 150 -5.34 -21.93 -14.94
CA PHE A 150 -5.22 -23.29 -14.42
C PHE A 150 -5.85 -23.52 -13.03
N LEU A 151 -6.63 -22.55 -12.51
CA LEU A 151 -7.40 -22.68 -11.26
C LEU A 151 -6.59 -22.94 -9.97
N PHE A 152 -5.27 -22.75 -9.97
CA PHE A 152 -4.45 -22.88 -8.76
C PHE A 152 -4.13 -21.54 -8.08
N SER A 153 -4.61 -20.43 -8.66
CA SER A 153 -4.52 -19.10 -8.06
C SER A 153 -5.28 -19.03 -6.73
N LEU A 154 -4.76 -18.24 -5.79
CA LEU A 154 -5.39 -17.93 -4.53
C LEU A 154 -6.41 -16.79 -4.68
N THR A 155 -7.47 -16.85 -3.87
CA THR A 155 -8.50 -15.80 -3.80
C THR A 155 -7.95 -14.51 -3.20
N SER A 156 -8.37 -13.35 -3.72
CA SER A 156 -7.91 -12.03 -3.25
C SER A 156 -8.36 -11.65 -1.84
N TYR A 157 -9.52 -12.15 -1.39
CA TYR A 157 -10.25 -11.65 -0.21
C TYR A 157 -10.18 -12.56 1.03
N HIS A 158 -9.38 -13.62 0.99
CA HIS A 158 -9.13 -14.47 2.14
C HIS A 158 -7.71 -14.26 2.70
N THR A 159 -7.64 -13.96 3.99
CA THR A 159 -6.39 -13.65 4.73
C THR A 159 -5.99 -14.77 5.70
N THR A 160 -6.95 -15.39 6.39
CA THR A 160 -6.71 -16.43 7.41
C THR A 160 -6.40 -17.80 6.82
N GLU A 161 -7.07 -18.20 5.74
CA GLU A 161 -6.82 -19.45 5.02
C GLU A 161 -6.74 -19.19 3.51
N ALA A 162 -5.68 -19.67 2.88
CA ALA A 162 -5.53 -19.60 1.43
C ALA A 162 -6.55 -20.52 0.77
N LYS A 163 -7.57 -19.93 0.13
CA LYS A 163 -8.50 -20.64 -0.74
C LYS A 163 -8.11 -20.44 -2.19
N ARG A 164 -8.28 -21.47 -3.00
CA ARG A 164 -8.15 -21.38 -4.46
C ARG A 164 -9.40 -20.74 -5.05
N ILE A 165 -9.24 -20.08 -6.19
CA ILE A 165 -10.38 -19.59 -6.97
C ILE A 165 -11.28 -20.74 -7.39
N SER A 166 -12.59 -20.50 -7.46
CA SER A 166 -13.56 -21.53 -7.84
C SER A 166 -13.70 -21.68 -9.36
N ALA A 167 -13.34 -20.65 -10.12
CA ALA A 167 -13.42 -20.66 -11.57
C ALA A 167 -12.45 -19.65 -12.19
N ASN A 168 -12.11 -19.85 -13.47
CA ASN A 168 -11.18 -19.02 -14.21
C ASN A 168 -11.90 -17.84 -14.86
N ILE A 169 -11.12 -16.97 -15.53
CA ILE A 169 -11.63 -15.77 -16.21
C ILE A 169 -12.74 -16.04 -17.24
N PHE A 170 -12.75 -17.18 -17.92
CA PHE A 170 -13.80 -17.47 -18.91
C PHE A 170 -15.18 -17.60 -18.26
N SER A 171 -15.23 -18.06 -17.02
CA SER A 171 -16.48 -18.18 -16.25
C SER A 171 -17.09 -16.82 -15.90
N TRP A 172 -16.32 -15.72 -16.01
CA TRP A 172 -16.85 -14.37 -15.80
C TRP A 172 -17.91 -13.97 -16.83
N PHE A 173 -17.87 -14.57 -18.03
CA PHE A 173 -18.78 -14.24 -19.12
C PHE A 173 -19.99 -15.17 -19.20
N THR A 174 -19.89 -16.38 -18.64
CA THR A 174 -20.90 -17.44 -18.80
C THR A 174 -21.62 -17.81 -17.51
N GLN A 175 -21.01 -17.59 -16.34
CA GLN A 175 -21.54 -18.04 -15.05
C GLN A 175 -21.69 -16.89 -14.04
N THR A 176 -22.92 -16.67 -13.59
CA THR A 176 -23.29 -15.59 -12.66
C THR A 176 -23.39 -16.05 -11.20
N ASN A 177 -23.36 -17.35 -10.93
CA ASN A 177 -23.62 -17.92 -9.61
C ASN A 177 -22.43 -17.86 -8.63
N TYR A 178 -21.22 -17.61 -9.12
CA TYR A 178 -20.06 -17.51 -8.24
C TYR A 178 -19.99 -16.14 -7.54
N PRO A 179 -19.77 -16.12 -6.22
CA PRO A 179 -19.56 -14.86 -5.51
C PRO A 179 -18.21 -14.24 -5.93
N PHE A 180 -18.15 -12.91 -5.94
CA PHE A 180 -16.98 -12.18 -6.46
C PHE A 180 -15.66 -12.57 -5.78
N ASN A 181 -15.71 -12.88 -4.48
CA ASN A 181 -14.55 -13.25 -3.68
C ASN A 181 -13.97 -14.62 -4.05
N ALA A 182 -14.76 -15.49 -4.67
CA ALA A 182 -14.32 -16.78 -5.21
C ALA A 182 -13.67 -16.67 -6.61
N LEU A 183 -13.88 -15.54 -7.31
CA LEU A 183 -13.35 -15.29 -8.66
C LEU A 183 -12.11 -14.37 -8.67
N ALA A 184 -12.05 -13.41 -7.74
CA ALA A 184 -10.91 -12.50 -7.61
C ALA A 184 -9.63 -13.27 -7.23
N SER A 185 -8.56 -13.02 -7.97
CA SER A 185 -7.38 -13.88 -8.07
C SER A 185 -6.10 -13.07 -7.84
N LYS A 186 -5.29 -13.48 -6.86
CA LYS A 186 -3.99 -12.85 -6.54
C LYS A 186 -2.78 -13.70 -6.91
N GLY A 187 -2.96 -14.73 -7.72
CA GLY A 187 -1.92 -15.71 -8.02
C GLY A 187 -1.51 -16.47 -6.77
N ILE A 188 -0.21 -16.68 -6.58
CA ILE A 188 0.34 -17.34 -5.38
C ILE A 188 0.79 -16.33 -4.30
N PHE A 189 0.46 -15.06 -4.47
CA PHE A 189 1.00 -13.97 -3.67
C PHE A 189 0.15 -13.67 -2.44
N PHE A 190 0.74 -12.95 -1.49
CA PHE A 190 0.14 -12.73 -0.18
C PHE A 190 -1.04 -11.75 -0.19
N GLN A 191 -0.87 -10.53 -0.71
CA GLN A 191 -1.86 -9.46 -0.55
C GLN A 191 -2.24 -8.77 -1.87
N ALA A 192 -3.53 -8.83 -2.23
CA ALA A 192 -4.03 -8.30 -3.50
C ALA A 192 -3.92 -6.77 -3.65
N ASN A 193 -4.11 -6.01 -2.56
CA ASN A 193 -4.03 -4.54 -2.58
C ASN A 193 -2.62 -4.06 -2.93
N THR A 194 -1.60 -4.61 -2.27
CA THR A 194 -0.18 -4.33 -2.54
C THR A 194 0.21 -4.69 -3.96
N LEU A 195 -0.20 -5.87 -4.46
CA LEU A 195 0.04 -6.26 -5.86
C LEU A 195 -0.60 -5.27 -6.84
N SER A 196 -1.84 -4.87 -6.56
CA SER A 196 -2.56 -3.90 -7.40
C SER A 196 -1.82 -2.56 -7.45
N ALA A 197 -1.32 -2.10 -6.30
CA ALA A 197 -0.53 -0.87 -6.22
C ALA A 197 0.82 -0.98 -6.94
N ILE A 198 1.53 -2.12 -6.83
CA ILE A 198 2.78 -2.35 -7.55
C ILE A 198 2.54 -2.38 -9.07
N LEU A 199 1.54 -3.11 -9.53
CA LEU A 199 1.21 -3.17 -10.96
C LEU A 199 0.74 -1.80 -11.48
N PHE A 200 -0.03 -1.05 -10.70
CA PHE A 200 -0.41 0.31 -11.05
C PHE A 200 0.80 1.25 -11.12
N MET A 201 1.71 1.16 -10.14
CA MET A 201 2.96 1.92 -10.09
C MET A 201 3.83 1.68 -11.32
N ILE A 202 4.07 0.43 -11.70
CA ILE A 202 5.02 0.11 -12.78
C ILE A 202 4.40 0.25 -14.18
N MET A 203 3.08 0.38 -14.30
CA MET A 203 2.39 0.47 -15.59
C MET A 203 2.92 1.61 -16.48
N PRO A 204 3.05 2.87 -16.02
CA PRO A 204 3.65 3.93 -16.84
C PRO A 204 5.04 3.60 -17.36
N ILE A 205 5.87 2.92 -16.57
CA ILE A 205 7.23 2.56 -16.97
C ILE A 205 7.20 1.43 -17.99
N MET A 206 6.33 0.43 -17.81
CA MET A 206 6.13 -0.65 -18.78
C MET A 206 5.60 -0.13 -20.12
N LEU A 207 4.69 0.85 -20.12
CA LEU A 207 4.22 1.52 -21.32
C LEU A 207 5.33 2.33 -22.01
N TYR A 208 6.18 3.01 -21.23
CA TYR A 208 7.38 3.66 -21.77
C TYR A 208 8.34 2.65 -22.41
N ILE A 209 8.57 1.50 -21.77
CA ILE A 209 9.41 0.42 -22.30
C ILE A 209 8.82 -0.12 -23.60
N LEU A 210 7.50 -0.37 -23.66
CA LEU A 210 6.81 -0.79 -24.89
C LEU A 210 6.96 0.23 -26.02
N TYR A 211 6.85 1.53 -25.72
CA TYR A 211 7.10 2.59 -26.71
C TYR A 211 8.55 2.57 -27.19
N LYS A 212 9.52 2.47 -26.26
CA LYS A 212 10.95 2.58 -26.55
C LYS A 212 11.49 1.35 -27.28
N GLU A 213 10.99 0.18 -26.94
CA GLU A 213 11.38 -1.14 -27.43
C GLU A 213 10.13 -1.90 -27.89
N PHE A 214 9.58 -1.51 -29.03
CA PHE A 214 8.36 -2.12 -29.55
C PHE A 214 8.62 -3.54 -30.07
N ASN A 215 8.31 -4.54 -29.26
CA ASN A 215 8.49 -5.97 -29.56
C ASN A 215 7.39 -6.81 -28.90
N VAL A 216 7.27 -8.07 -29.33
CA VAL A 216 6.22 -9.00 -28.84
C VAL A 216 6.29 -9.23 -27.34
N LEU A 217 7.50 -9.36 -26.78
CA LEU A 217 7.68 -9.55 -25.33
C LEU A 217 7.03 -8.41 -24.54
N ASN A 218 7.29 -7.17 -24.91
CA ASN A 218 6.73 -6.00 -24.23
C ASN A 218 5.21 -5.87 -24.41
N ILE A 219 4.68 -6.27 -25.57
CA ILE A 219 3.23 -6.33 -25.79
C ILE A 219 2.60 -7.37 -24.85
N VAL A 220 3.19 -8.57 -24.74
CA VAL A 220 2.73 -9.63 -23.85
C VAL A 220 2.79 -9.19 -22.39
N LEU A 221 3.87 -8.55 -21.96
CA LEU A 221 4.02 -8.09 -20.58
C LEU A 221 2.97 -7.03 -20.21
N VAL A 222 2.77 -6.00 -21.04
CA VAL A 222 1.75 -4.96 -20.79
C VAL A 222 0.33 -5.57 -20.81
N SER A 223 0.04 -6.46 -21.76
CA SER A 223 -1.28 -7.10 -21.87
C SER A 223 -1.56 -8.02 -20.69
N SER A 224 -0.56 -8.80 -20.26
CA SER A 224 -0.65 -9.68 -19.09
C SER A 224 -0.81 -8.86 -17.81
N GLN A 225 -0.10 -7.74 -17.69
CA GLN A 225 -0.24 -6.82 -16.56
C GLN A 225 -1.62 -6.18 -16.50
N ALA A 226 -2.17 -5.73 -17.63
CA ALA A 226 -3.54 -5.24 -17.72
C ALA A 226 -4.55 -6.30 -17.27
N LEU A 227 -4.42 -7.52 -17.78
CA LEU A 227 -5.30 -8.63 -17.39
C LEU A 227 -5.17 -9.00 -15.91
N ALA A 228 -3.95 -9.04 -15.37
CA ALA A 228 -3.70 -9.31 -13.96
C ALA A 228 -4.32 -8.24 -13.05
N MET A 229 -4.26 -6.96 -13.45
CA MET A 229 -4.90 -5.86 -12.72
C MET A 229 -6.43 -6.04 -12.64
N LEU A 230 -7.07 -6.60 -13.67
CA LEU A 230 -8.49 -6.96 -13.65
C LEU A 230 -8.77 -8.20 -12.79
N MET A 231 -7.90 -9.22 -12.86
CA MET A 231 -8.02 -10.47 -12.10
C MET A 231 -7.88 -10.27 -10.59
N LEU A 232 -7.07 -9.32 -10.15
CA LEU A 232 -6.92 -9.00 -8.72
C LEU A 232 -8.24 -8.63 -8.06
N GLY A 233 -9.19 -8.06 -8.81
CA GLY A 233 -10.53 -7.75 -8.33
C GLY A 233 -10.56 -6.61 -7.30
N THR A 234 -9.49 -5.82 -7.17
CA THR A 234 -9.42 -4.64 -6.30
C THR A 234 -9.81 -3.37 -7.05
N LYS A 235 -10.27 -2.34 -6.33
CA LYS A 235 -10.57 -1.02 -6.94
C LYS A 235 -9.32 -0.38 -7.56
N VAL A 236 -8.14 -0.53 -6.94
CA VAL A 236 -6.87 0.01 -7.45
C VAL A 236 -6.45 -0.66 -8.74
N GLY A 237 -6.53 -1.99 -8.83
CA GLY A 237 -6.18 -2.72 -10.06
C GLY A 237 -7.10 -2.31 -11.21
N ASN A 238 -8.41 -2.38 -10.97
CA ASN A 238 -9.41 -2.09 -11.98
C ASN A 238 -9.40 -0.63 -12.46
N PHE A 239 -9.62 0.33 -11.57
CA PHE A 239 -9.67 1.75 -11.96
C PHE A 239 -8.28 2.29 -12.29
N GLY A 240 -7.23 1.84 -11.57
CA GLY A 240 -5.86 2.22 -11.86
C GLY A 240 -5.39 1.78 -13.25
N LEU A 241 -5.85 0.64 -13.76
CA LEU A 241 -5.60 0.24 -15.14
C LEU A 241 -6.13 1.28 -16.13
N ILE A 242 -7.42 1.63 -16.04
CA ILE A 242 -8.04 2.59 -16.97
C ILE A 242 -7.37 3.96 -16.85
N ILE A 243 -7.17 4.45 -15.62
CA ILE A 243 -6.50 5.72 -15.34
C ILE A 243 -5.09 5.72 -15.94
N SER A 244 -4.30 4.67 -15.71
CA SER A 244 -2.92 4.58 -16.21
C SER A 244 -2.85 4.60 -17.73
N LEU A 245 -3.70 3.84 -18.42
CA LEU A 245 -3.74 3.82 -19.89
C LEU A 245 -4.13 5.19 -20.45
N VAL A 246 -5.21 5.81 -19.95
CA VAL A 246 -5.69 7.11 -20.43
C VAL A 246 -4.68 8.23 -20.16
N VAL A 247 -4.18 8.34 -18.92
CA VAL A 247 -3.20 9.37 -18.56
C VAL A 247 -1.90 9.18 -19.35
N PHE A 248 -1.46 7.94 -19.57
CA PHE A 248 -0.26 7.69 -20.36
C PHE A 248 -0.44 8.05 -21.84
N VAL A 249 -1.62 7.81 -22.45
CA VAL A 249 -1.94 8.30 -23.80
C VAL A 249 -1.78 9.82 -23.85
N LEU A 250 -2.37 10.56 -22.90
CA LEU A 250 -2.27 12.02 -22.86
C LEU A 250 -0.81 12.48 -22.74
N VAL A 251 -0.03 11.89 -21.83
CA VAL A 251 1.39 12.23 -21.68
C VAL A 251 2.20 11.91 -22.94
N PHE A 252 1.94 10.77 -23.59
CA PHE A 252 2.57 10.42 -24.86
C PHE A 252 2.25 11.45 -25.96
N LEU A 253 0.98 11.87 -26.10
CA LEU A 253 0.57 12.89 -27.07
C LEU A 253 1.19 14.26 -26.75
N ILE A 254 1.25 14.67 -25.49
CA ILE A 254 1.94 15.90 -25.07
C ILE A 254 3.42 15.85 -25.46
N HIS A 255 4.12 14.75 -25.18
CA HIS A 255 5.54 14.61 -25.48
C HIS A 255 5.83 14.56 -27.00
N SER A 256 4.96 13.91 -27.77
CA SER A 256 5.16 13.73 -29.20
C SER A 256 4.69 14.92 -30.06
N LEU A 257 3.55 15.54 -29.72
CA LEU A 257 2.94 16.59 -30.54
C LEU A 257 3.25 18.01 -30.04
N ILE A 258 3.24 18.22 -28.71
CA ILE A 258 3.39 19.56 -28.10
C ILE A 258 4.85 19.84 -27.78
N LEU A 259 5.47 19.02 -26.93
CA LEU A 259 6.87 19.19 -26.52
C LEU A 259 7.85 18.79 -27.63
N LYS A 260 7.41 17.95 -28.58
CA LYS A 260 8.19 17.44 -29.72
C LYS A 260 9.57 16.88 -29.33
N ASN A 261 9.68 16.34 -28.11
CA ASN A 261 10.92 15.76 -27.58
C ASN A 261 10.92 14.22 -27.68
N THR A 262 9.87 13.66 -28.28
CA THR A 262 9.62 12.22 -28.46
C THR A 262 9.02 12.02 -29.84
N ARG A 263 9.39 10.95 -30.55
CA ARG A 263 8.86 10.69 -31.90
C ARG A 263 7.47 10.08 -31.79
N PHE A 264 6.55 10.55 -32.64
CA PHE A 264 5.23 9.94 -32.74
C PHE A 264 5.35 8.51 -33.31
N SER A 265 4.59 7.57 -32.74
CA SER A 265 4.58 6.16 -33.14
C SER A 265 3.15 5.66 -33.20
N ALA A 266 2.61 5.55 -34.41
CA ALA A 266 1.25 5.06 -34.65
C ALA A 266 1.08 3.60 -34.18
N LYS A 267 2.09 2.75 -34.40
CA LYS A 267 2.06 1.33 -33.96
C LYS A 267 1.90 1.20 -32.45
N PHE A 268 2.63 2.02 -31.68
CA PHE A 268 2.49 2.08 -30.23
C PHE A 268 1.09 2.56 -29.82
N LEU A 269 0.61 3.66 -30.42
CA LEU A 269 -0.69 4.22 -30.09
C LEU A 269 -1.84 3.25 -30.38
N ILE A 270 -1.84 2.59 -31.54
CA ILE A 270 -2.84 1.57 -31.91
C ILE A 270 -2.82 0.42 -30.90
N THR A 271 -1.64 -0.07 -30.54
CA THR A 271 -1.50 -1.15 -29.55
C THR A 271 -2.10 -0.74 -28.20
N LEU A 272 -1.85 0.49 -27.76
CA LEU A 272 -2.37 1.02 -26.51
C LEU A 272 -3.90 1.14 -26.53
N ILE A 273 -4.47 1.60 -27.65
CA ILE A 273 -5.93 1.67 -27.85
C ILE A 273 -6.55 0.26 -27.86
N CYS A 274 -5.91 -0.72 -28.49
CA CYS A 274 -6.36 -2.11 -28.47
C CYS A 274 -6.40 -2.67 -27.03
N ILE A 275 -5.34 -2.46 -26.24
CA ILE A 275 -5.29 -2.91 -24.85
C ILE A 275 -6.36 -2.20 -24.00
N LEU A 276 -6.54 -0.90 -24.18
CA LEU A 276 -7.58 -0.13 -23.49
C LEU A 276 -8.98 -0.64 -23.83
N THR A 277 -9.26 -0.87 -25.12
CA THR A 277 -10.56 -1.35 -25.60
C THR A 277 -10.85 -2.76 -25.08
N ALA A 278 -9.88 -3.66 -25.14
CA ALA A 278 -10.00 -5.01 -24.59
C ALA A 278 -10.23 -4.97 -23.07
N SER A 279 -9.49 -4.12 -22.35
CA SER A 279 -9.66 -3.96 -20.90
C SER A 279 -11.05 -3.42 -20.55
N ALA A 280 -11.54 -2.43 -21.30
CA ALA A 280 -12.87 -1.85 -21.14
C ALA A 280 -13.98 -2.88 -21.42
N ALA A 281 -13.80 -3.76 -22.41
CA ALA A 281 -14.75 -4.83 -22.72
C ALA A 281 -14.83 -5.92 -21.61
N ILE A 282 -13.70 -6.23 -20.97
CA ILE A 282 -13.64 -7.22 -19.88
C ILE A 282 -14.15 -6.63 -18.55
N PHE A 283 -13.94 -5.34 -18.31
CA PHE A 283 -14.20 -4.66 -17.04
C PHE A 283 -15.60 -4.91 -16.44
N PRO A 284 -16.73 -4.84 -17.19
CA PRO A 284 -18.07 -5.10 -16.68
C PRO A 284 -18.24 -6.48 -16.03
N TYR A 285 -17.50 -7.48 -16.51
CA TYR A 285 -17.57 -8.86 -16.04
C TYR A 285 -16.60 -9.15 -14.89
N SER A 286 -15.71 -8.21 -14.57
CA SER A 286 -14.68 -8.39 -13.56
C SER A 286 -15.24 -8.53 -12.13
N PRO A 287 -14.50 -9.19 -11.22
CA PRO A 287 -14.94 -9.39 -9.83
C PRO A 287 -15.28 -8.10 -9.06
N THR A 288 -14.62 -6.97 -9.36
CA THR A 288 -14.81 -5.71 -8.62
C THR A 288 -16.18 -5.09 -8.80
N LEU A 289 -16.75 -5.13 -10.01
CA LEU A 289 -18.09 -4.55 -10.23
C LEU A 289 -19.18 -5.44 -9.62
N ARG A 290 -19.03 -6.76 -9.70
CA ARG A 290 -19.93 -7.70 -9.02
C ARG A 290 -19.97 -7.44 -7.51
N ARG A 291 -18.82 -7.14 -6.88
CA ARG A 291 -18.75 -6.76 -5.46
C ARG A 291 -19.63 -5.57 -5.11
N SER A 292 -19.55 -4.49 -5.88
CA SER A 292 -20.28 -3.24 -5.59
C SER A 292 -21.80 -3.44 -5.61
N SER A 293 -22.30 -4.35 -6.44
CA SER A 293 -23.74 -4.69 -6.51
C SER A 293 -24.23 -5.57 -5.35
N LEU A 294 -23.33 -6.35 -4.73
CA LEU A 294 -23.66 -7.25 -3.62
C LEU A 294 -23.57 -6.55 -2.26
N GLU A 295 -22.60 -5.65 -2.07
CA GLU A 295 -22.43 -4.90 -0.80
C GLU A 295 -23.67 -4.05 -0.45
N SER A 296 -24.32 -3.45 -1.47
CA SER A 296 -25.58 -2.71 -1.29
C SER A 296 -26.73 -3.60 -0.80
N GLY A 297 -26.87 -4.81 -1.36
CA GLY A 297 -27.90 -5.77 -0.97
C GLY A 297 -27.69 -6.37 0.43
N VAL A 298 -26.43 -6.61 0.83
CA VAL A 298 -26.10 -7.11 2.19
C VAL A 298 -26.37 -6.04 3.25
N ALA A 299 -26.05 -4.78 2.98
CA ALA A 299 -26.33 -3.69 3.90
C ALA A 299 -27.83 -3.55 4.21
N GLN A 300 -28.67 -3.68 3.18
CA GLN A 300 -30.13 -3.66 3.31
C GLN A 300 -30.69 -4.87 4.06
N LYS A 301 -30.12 -6.07 3.87
CA LYS A 301 -30.53 -7.25 4.64
C LYS A 301 -30.13 -7.14 6.11
N ARG A 302 -28.91 -6.63 6.40
CA ARG A 302 -28.41 -6.47 7.76
C ARG A 302 -29.13 -5.38 8.55
N SER A 303 -29.63 -4.34 7.90
CA SER A 303 -30.44 -3.30 8.57
C SER A 303 -31.79 -3.82 9.08
N ASN A 304 -32.24 -4.99 8.59
CA ASN A 304 -33.53 -5.60 8.95
C ASN A 304 -33.37 -6.86 9.84
N LEU A 305 -32.20 -7.07 10.44
CA LEU A 305 -31.96 -8.22 11.32
C LEU A 305 -32.62 -8.01 12.69
N GLY A 306 -33.47 -8.96 13.09
CA GLY A 306 -34.06 -9.04 14.44
C GLY A 306 -35.09 -7.96 14.76
N ASP A 307 -35.68 -8.06 15.96
CA ASP A 307 -36.62 -7.05 16.46
C ASP A 307 -35.85 -5.90 17.13
N LYS A 308 -35.18 -5.09 16.30
CA LYS A 308 -34.36 -3.96 16.76
C LYS A 308 -35.19 -2.97 17.59
N LYS A 309 -36.46 -2.74 17.23
CA LYS A 309 -37.33 -1.80 17.96
C LYS A 309 -37.54 -2.23 19.40
N ARG A 310 -37.87 -3.51 19.62
CA ARG A 310 -38.02 -4.08 20.98
C ARG A 310 -36.72 -4.01 21.76
N LEU A 311 -35.59 -4.32 21.12
CA LEU A 311 -34.27 -4.26 21.76
C LEU A 311 -33.85 -2.82 22.11
N ASP A 312 -34.18 -1.83 21.27
CA ASP A 312 -33.95 -0.42 21.57
C ASP A 312 -34.79 0.03 22.79
N GLN A 313 -36.03 -0.46 22.93
CA GLN A 313 -36.86 -0.22 24.12
C GLN A 313 -36.26 -0.85 25.38
N GLU A 314 -35.83 -2.12 25.30
CA GLU A 314 -35.17 -2.82 26.42
C GLU A 314 -33.89 -2.09 26.85
N LEU A 315 -33.06 -1.69 25.88
CA LEU A 315 -31.83 -0.93 26.12
C LEU A 315 -32.12 0.38 26.87
N ASN A 316 -33.07 1.18 26.37
CA ASN A 316 -33.42 2.46 26.99
C ASN A 316 -33.98 2.28 28.40
N ALA A 317 -34.88 1.33 28.61
CA ALA A 317 -35.45 1.04 29.93
C ALA A 317 -34.37 0.62 30.95
N GLY A 318 -33.40 -0.21 30.54
CA GLY A 318 -32.29 -0.60 31.41
C GLY A 318 -31.32 0.55 31.70
N LEU A 319 -31.04 1.41 30.72
CA LEU A 319 -30.22 2.61 30.91
C LEU A 319 -30.87 3.63 31.85
N GLU A 320 -32.20 3.72 31.87
CA GLU A 320 -32.93 4.56 32.82
C GLU A 320 -32.93 3.96 34.23
N ARG A 321 -33.19 2.64 34.33
CA ARG A 321 -33.31 1.90 35.59
C ARG A 321 -32.01 1.82 36.38
N TYR A 322 -30.89 1.59 35.72
CA TYR A 322 -29.59 1.40 36.37
C TYR A 322 -28.73 2.67 36.28
N LYS A 323 -27.90 2.92 37.30
CA LYS A 323 -26.95 4.04 37.35
C LYS A 323 -25.54 3.58 37.77
N GLY A 324 -24.51 4.32 37.36
CA GLY A 324 -23.12 4.05 37.72
C GLY A 324 -22.66 2.66 37.26
N LYS A 325 -21.95 1.93 38.14
CA LYS A 325 -21.41 0.59 37.83
C LYS A 325 -22.47 -0.42 37.35
N LYS A 326 -23.66 -0.41 37.96
CA LYS A 326 -24.76 -1.31 37.56
C LYS A 326 -25.25 -1.03 36.14
N GLN A 327 -25.25 0.24 35.72
CA GLN A 327 -25.59 0.62 34.35
C GLN A 327 -24.55 0.12 33.35
N GLU A 328 -23.28 0.23 33.72
CA GLU A 328 -22.17 -0.26 32.91
C GLU A 328 -22.19 -1.80 32.76
N GLU A 329 -22.45 -2.53 33.84
CA GLU A 329 -22.61 -3.99 33.83
C GLU A 329 -23.81 -4.43 32.96
N TYR A 330 -24.95 -3.76 33.12
CA TYR A 330 -26.12 -3.99 32.27
C TYR A 330 -25.78 -3.79 30.79
N LEU A 331 -25.11 -2.69 30.45
CA LEU A 331 -24.74 -2.37 29.08
C LEU A 331 -23.78 -3.41 28.48
N LYS A 332 -22.81 -3.89 29.27
CA LYS A 332 -21.91 -4.98 28.86
C LYS A 332 -22.67 -6.25 28.52
N GLU A 333 -23.58 -6.68 29.39
CA GLU A 333 -24.39 -7.87 29.16
C GLU A 333 -25.33 -7.71 27.95
N PHE A 334 -25.93 -6.53 27.79
CA PHE A 334 -26.78 -6.22 26.65
C PHE A 334 -26.00 -6.31 25.32
N ILE A 335 -24.82 -5.66 25.24
CA ILE A 335 -23.99 -5.68 24.03
C ILE A 335 -23.56 -7.11 23.71
N LYS A 336 -23.09 -7.87 24.70
CA LYS A 336 -22.66 -9.27 24.53
C LYS A 336 -23.74 -10.12 23.86
N LYS A 337 -25.00 -9.96 24.27
CA LYS A 337 -26.14 -10.73 23.76
C LYS A 337 -26.63 -10.24 22.38
N ASN A 338 -26.55 -8.93 22.13
CA ASN A 338 -27.28 -8.30 21.03
C ASN A 338 -26.42 -7.64 19.94
N TYR A 339 -25.08 -7.62 20.04
CA TYR A 339 -24.20 -6.89 19.11
C TYR A 339 -24.46 -7.18 17.61
N TRP A 340 -24.85 -8.42 17.28
CA TRP A 340 -25.11 -8.87 15.92
C TRP A 340 -26.36 -8.22 15.30
N VAL A 341 -27.41 -7.95 16.10
CA VAL A 341 -28.62 -7.21 15.66
C VAL A 341 -28.24 -5.79 15.24
N TYR A 342 -27.29 -5.20 15.97
CA TYR A 342 -26.76 -3.87 15.67
C TYR A 342 -25.69 -3.90 14.57
N SER A 343 -25.46 -5.05 13.92
CA SER A 343 -24.47 -5.22 12.85
C SER A 343 -23.06 -4.81 13.25
N LEU A 344 -22.71 -4.94 14.53
CA LEU A 344 -21.34 -4.69 15.00
C LEU A 344 -20.42 -5.80 14.51
N LYS A 345 -19.21 -5.43 14.09
CA LYS A 345 -18.20 -6.38 13.61
C LYS A 345 -17.68 -7.22 14.80
N HIS A 346 -17.79 -8.54 14.69
CA HIS A 346 -17.55 -9.48 15.79
C HIS A 346 -16.15 -9.35 16.42
N ASP A 347 -15.11 -9.40 15.59
CA ASP A 347 -13.71 -9.25 15.98
C ASP A 347 -13.44 -7.91 16.69
N LEU A 348 -13.97 -6.80 16.17
CA LEU A 348 -13.75 -5.48 16.79
C LEU A 348 -14.42 -5.37 18.16
N VAL A 349 -15.67 -5.81 18.29
CA VAL A 349 -16.44 -5.63 19.54
C VAL A 349 -16.07 -6.63 20.63
N LEU A 350 -15.62 -7.84 20.27
CA LEU A 350 -15.31 -8.89 21.25
C LEU A 350 -13.81 -9.07 21.50
N GLU A 351 -12.94 -8.79 20.53
CA GLU A 351 -11.51 -9.12 20.62
C GLU A 351 -10.63 -7.87 20.62
N HIS A 352 -10.75 -6.97 19.64
CA HIS A 352 -9.78 -5.90 19.44
C HIS A 352 -10.01 -4.64 20.29
N TYR A 353 -11.23 -4.08 20.29
CA TYR A 353 -11.61 -2.91 21.09
C TYR A 353 -12.84 -3.24 21.91
N THR A 354 -12.65 -4.10 22.90
CA THR A 354 -13.75 -4.86 23.48
C THR A 354 -14.77 -3.97 24.19
N TYR A 355 -16.04 -4.36 24.10
CA TYR A 355 -17.12 -3.72 24.87
C TYR A 355 -16.92 -3.81 26.38
N GLN A 356 -16.04 -4.70 26.86
CA GLN A 356 -15.73 -4.83 28.28
C GLN A 356 -14.95 -3.63 28.81
N HIS A 357 -14.16 -2.95 27.96
CA HIS A 357 -13.31 -1.83 28.34
C HIS A 357 -13.91 -0.45 28.03
N ASP A 358 -14.71 -0.30 26.96
CA ASP A 358 -15.41 0.95 26.64
C ASP A 358 -16.86 0.69 26.16
N PRO A 359 -17.78 0.23 27.04
CA PRO A 359 -19.15 -0.11 26.66
C PRO A 359 -19.95 1.10 26.17
N TYR A 360 -19.66 2.30 26.67
CA TYR A 360 -20.35 3.52 26.27
C TYR A 360 -19.98 3.96 24.86
N TYR A 361 -18.74 3.74 24.42
CA TYR A 361 -18.40 3.90 23.01
C TYR A 361 -19.27 3.02 22.11
N TRP A 362 -19.44 1.74 22.46
CA TRP A 362 -20.27 0.83 21.67
C TRP A 362 -21.75 1.20 21.69
N LEU A 363 -22.26 1.78 22.79
CA LEU A 363 -23.59 2.38 22.82
C LEU A 363 -23.74 3.53 21.82
N GLU A 364 -22.73 4.42 21.72
CA GLU A 364 -22.71 5.49 20.71
C GLU A 364 -22.73 4.89 19.29
N VAL A 365 -21.91 3.88 19.02
CA VAL A 365 -21.87 3.18 17.72
C VAL A 365 -23.22 2.54 17.40
N MET A 366 -23.88 1.88 18.35
CA MET A 366 -25.19 1.24 18.14
C MET A 366 -26.27 2.21 17.68
N LYS A 367 -26.20 3.47 18.11
CA LYS A 367 -27.12 4.56 17.75
C LYS A 367 -26.84 5.16 16.36
N LYS A 368 -25.65 4.92 15.78
CA LYS A 368 -25.31 5.42 14.44
C LYS A 368 -26.14 4.73 13.34
N PRO A 369 -26.36 5.40 12.20
CA PRO A 369 -26.96 4.80 11.00
C PRO A 369 -26.27 3.50 10.56
N ALA A 370 -27.02 2.58 9.96
CA ALA A 370 -26.50 1.25 9.59
C ALA A 370 -25.35 1.31 8.58
N ASN A 371 -25.41 2.23 7.62
CA ASN A 371 -24.35 2.46 6.63
C ASN A 371 -23.02 2.89 7.27
N GLU A 372 -23.04 3.67 8.35
CA GLU A 372 -21.82 4.05 9.07
C GLU A 372 -21.23 2.89 9.86
N ARG A 373 -22.08 2.09 10.54
CA ARG A 373 -21.64 0.92 11.31
C ARG A 373 -21.06 -0.20 10.43
N LEU A 374 -21.61 -0.35 9.22
CA LEU A 374 -21.17 -1.34 8.24
C LEU A 374 -19.94 -0.87 7.43
N ASN A 375 -19.59 0.41 7.50
CA ASN A 375 -18.36 0.93 6.92
C ASN A 375 -17.19 0.70 7.90
N TYR A 376 -16.58 -0.48 7.81
CA TYR A 376 -15.53 -0.89 8.75
C TYR A 376 -14.34 0.08 8.80
N ARG A 377 -13.93 0.67 7.67
CA ARG A 377 -12.85 1.67 7.64
C ARG A 377 -13.19 2.96 8.42
N TYR A 378 -14.47 3.35 8.40
CA TYR A 378 -14.93 4.48 9.20
C TYR A 378 -14.93 4.12 10.69
N LEU A 379 -15.43 2.93 11.04
CA LEU A 379 -15.45 2.44 12.41
C LEU A 379 -14.03 2.27 12.99
N GLU A 380 -13.10 1.68 12.26
CA GLU A 380 -11.69 1.53 12.63
C GLU A 380 -11.04 2.90 12.95
N LYS A 381 -11.26 3.90 12.08
CA LYS A 381 -10.80 5.27 12.33
C LYS A 381 -11.43 5.89 13.58
N ASP A 382 -12.71 5.67 13.79
CA ASP A 382 -13.47 6.20 14.93
C ASP A 382 -12.94 5.61 16.25
N ILE A 383 -12.68 4.31 16.28
CA ILE A 383 -12.03 3.61 17.41
C ILE A 383 -10.64 4.19 17.70
N LEU A 384 -9.77 4.31 16.69
CA LEU A 384 -8.42 4.85 16.90
C LEU A 384 -8.46 6.31 17.37
N SER A 385 -9.41 7.10 16.88
CA SER A 385 -9.65 8.47 17.34
C SER A 385 -10.09 8.51 18.80
N ARG A 386 -10.99 7.58 19.20
CA ARG A 386 -11.44 7.41 20.59
C ARG A 386 -10.28 7.04 21.51
N VAL A 387 -9.44 6.08 21.10
CA VAL A 387 -8.24 5.67 21.84
C VAL A 387 -7.29 6.84 22.04
N MET A 388 -6.96 7.57 20.98
CA MET A 388 -6.04 8.71 21.06
C MET A 388 -6.62 9.89 21.85
N LYS A 389 -7.96 10.05 21.90
CA LYS A 389 -8.63 11.06 22.74
C LYS A 389 -8.59 10.68 24.23
N ASN A 390 -8.71 9.40 24.53
CA ASN A 390 -8.71 8.87 25.91
C ASN A 390 -7.30 8.71 26.47
N ASP A 391 -6.26 8.78 25.63
CA ASP A 391 -4.88 8.72 26.06
C ASP A 391 -4.51 9.94 26.92
N LYS A 392 -4.03 9.68 28.15
CA LYS A 392 -3.59 10.75 29.05
C LYS A 392 -2.24 11.32 28.63
N ASN A 393 -1.43 10.57 27.87
CA ASN A 393 -0.18 11.07 27.33
C ASN A 393 -0.42 11.91 26.06
N LYS A 394 -0.57 13.22 26.23
CA LYS A 394 -0.79 14.15 25.11
C LYS A 394 0.35 14.17 24.08
N LEU A 395 1.57 13.73 24.44
CA LEU A 395 2.70 13.64 23.50
C LEU A 395 2.47 12.57 22.42
N ASN A 396 1.61 11.58 22.65
CA ASN A 396 1.27 10.57 21.66
C ASN A 396 0.47 11.13 20.47
N LYS A 397 0.02 12.39 20.50
CA LYS A 397 -0.42 13.08 19.27
C LYS A 397 0.74 13.39 18.33
N LEU A 398 1.92 13.65 18.89
CA LEU A 398 3.15 13.93 18.14
C LEU A 398 3.86 12.65 17.71
N PHE A 399 3.88 11.65 18.60
CA PHE A 399 4.63 10.42 18.44
C PHE A 399 3.78 9.17 18.12
N GLY A 400 2.45 9.28 18.11
CA GLY A 400 1.55 8.15 17.86
C GLY A 400 1.36 7.25 19.08
N ILE A 401 0.57 6.20 18.91
CA ILE A 401 0.20 5.24 19.96
C ILE A 401 0.95 3.91 19.88
N SER A 402 1.90 3.76 18.95
CA SER A 402 2.59 2.51 18.52
C SER A 402 1.86 1.74 17.42
N PHE A 403 2.65 1.27 16.44
CA PHE A 403 2.20 0.35 15.38
C PHE A 403 1.64 -0.95 15.94
N SER A 404 2.28 -1.50 16.98
CA SER A 404 1.81 -2.74 17.60
C SER A 404 0.43 -2.57 18.24
N ARG A 405 0.16 -1.42 18.87
CA ARG A 405 -1.16 -1.13 19.44
C ARG A 405 -2.20 -0.90 18.36
N GLU A 406 -1.88 -0.07 17.38
CA GLU A 406 -2.80 0.24 16.27
C GLU A 406 -3.29 -1.04 15.59
N ASN A 407 -2.38 -1.98 15.26
CA ASN A 407 -2.74 -3.25 14.64
C ASN A 407 -3.56 -4.18 15.53
N ASN A 408 -3.37 -4.10 16.86
CA ASN A 408 -4.16 -4.89 17.81
C ASN A 408 -5.56 -4.29 18.04
N ILE A 409 -5.74 -2.99 17.82
CA ILE A 409 -7.01 -2.27 18.02
C ILE A 409 -7.87 -2.31 16.75
N ALA A 410 -7.32 -1.87 15.63
CA ALA A 410 -8.04 -1.67 14.38
C ALA A 410 -7.03 -1.43 13.25
N PRO A 411 -6.55 -2.49 12.55
CA PRO A 411 -5.57 -2.35 11.48
C PRO A 411 -6.18 -1.56 10.32
N LEU A 412 -5.82 -0.29 10.22
CA LEU A 412 -6.50 0.65 9.35
C LEU A 412 -5.98 0.54 7.91
N GLU A 413 -6.85 0.20 6.96
CA GLU A 413 -6.49 0.14 5.54
C GLU A 413 -6.40 1.54 4.89
N ARG A 414 -5.60 2.46 5.45
CA ARG A 414 -5.28 3.81 4.93
C ARG A 414 -3.89 4.24 5.39
N ASP A 415 -2.87 4.06 4.55
CA ASP A 415 -1.45 4.14 4.93
C ASP A 415 -1.07 5.39 5.74
N PHE A 416 -1.31 6.59 5.20
CA PHE A 416 -0.94 7.83 5.89
C PHE A 416 -1.67 8.02 7.23
N LEU A 417 -2.88 7.49 7.34
CA LEU A 417 -3.68 7.60 8.55
C LEU A 417 -3.29 6.52 9.58
N ALA A 418 -2.99 5.31 9.12
CA ALA A 418 -2.41 4.24 9.94
C ALA A 418 -1.04 4.67 10.50
N GLN A 419 -0.20 5.29 9.67
CA GLN A 419 1.06 5.88 10.10
C GLN A 419 0.84 7.01 11.09
N TYR A 420 -0.15 7.89 10.88
CA TYR A 420 -0.46 8.95 11.83
C TYR A 420 -0.83 8.40 13.22
N TYR A 421 -1.68 7.38 13.29
CA TYR A 421 -1.99 6.78 14.59
C TYR A 421 -0.79 6.04 15.17
N SER A 422 -0.05 5.29 14.37
CA SER A 422 1.08 4.49 14.84
C SER A 422 2.28 5.33 15.31
N MET A 423 2.65 6.35 14.52
CA MET A 423 3.90 7.11 14.61
C MET A 423 3.69 8.61 14.87
N GLY A 424 2.46 9.08 14.87
CA GLY A 424 2.15 10.48 15.11
C GLY A 424 2.55 11.40 13.96
N ILE A 425 2.26 12.68 14.11
CA ILE A 425 2.51 13.66 13.04
C ILE A 425 4.01 13.79 12.70
N LEU A 426 4.90 13.66 13.68
CA LEU A 426 6.34 13.77 13.45
C LEU A 426 6.87 12.59 12.65
N GLY A 427 6.41 11.37 12.97
CA GLY A 427 6.79 10.18 12.22
C GLY A 427 6.27 10.20 10.79
N VAL A 428 5.03 10.67 10.57
CA VAL A 428 4.48 10.86 9.21
C VAL A 428 5.33 11.85 8.40
N ILE A 429 5.70 12.99 8.99
CA ILE A 429 6.52 14.00 8.32
C ILE A 429 7.89 13.44 7.94
N LEU A 430 8.53 12.71 8.86
CA LEU A 430 9.87 12.17 8.64
C LEU A 430 9.84 10.99 7.65
N LEU A 431 8.94 10.03 7.81
CA LEU A 431 9.02 8.74 7.12
C LEU A 431 8.20 8.68 5.82
N ASP A 432 7.07 9.41 5.73
CA ASP A 432 6.12 9.29 4.61
C ASP A 432 6.10 10.52 3.70
N VAL A 433 6.08 11.72 4.29
CA VAL A 433 6.02 12.99 3.53
C VAL A 433 7.26 13.18 2.67
N ILE A 434 8.38 12.55 3.02
CA ILE A 434 9.59 12.53 2.20
C ILE A 434 9.35 11.99 0.78
N TYR A 435 8.46 11.02 0.59
CA TYR A 435 8.12 10.53 -0.76
C TYR A 435 7.38 11.59 -1.58
N LEU A 436 6.47 12.33 -0.94
CA LEU A 436 5.77 13.47 -1.55
C LEU A 436 6.75 14.60 -1.88
N PHE A 437 7.71 14.86 -0.99
CA PHE A 437 8.76 15.87 -1.22
C PHE A 437 9.63 15.51 -2.43
N VAL A 438 10.09 14.25 -2.55
CA VAL A 438 10.89 13.81 -3.70
C VAL A 438 10.08 13.86 -5.00
N LEU A 439 8.80 13.49 -4.95
CA LEU A 439 7.90 13.64 -6.10
C LEU A 439 7.75 15.11 -6.51
N GLY A 440 7.48 16.00 -5.54
CA GLY A 440 7.36 17.44 -5.77
C GLY A 440 8.64 18.06 -6.32
N TYR A 441 9.79 17.65 -5.80
CA TYR A 441 11.11 18.01 -6.32
C TYR A 441 11.26 17.59 -7.79
N GLY A 442 10.87 16.36 -8.12
CA GLY A 442 10.89 15.87 -9.50
C GLY A 442 9.98 16.66 -10.44
N ILE A 443 8.74 16.96 -10.01
CA ILE A 443 7.79 17.78 -10.76
C ILE A 443 8.35 19.19 -10.97
N PHE A 444 8.91 19.81 -9.93
CA PHE A 444 9.52 21.14 -10.03
C PHE A 444 10.60 21.17 -11.11
N TYR A 445 11.57 20.25 -11.08
CA TYR A 445 12.61 20.22 -12.12
C TYR A 445 12.06 19.86 -13.51
N TRP A 446 11.04 19.03 -13.60
CA TRP A 446 10.40 18.73 -14.88
C TRP A 446 9.71 19.98 -15.50
N LEU A 447 9.09 20.81 -14.66
CA LEU A 447 8.47 22.07 -15.07
C LEU A 447 9.50 23.11 -15.47
N PHE A 448 10.60 23.27 -14.72
CA PHE A 448 11.53 24.38 -14.94
C PHE A 448 12.78 24.03 -15.76
N ASN A 449 13.12 22.76 -15.94
CA ASN A 449 14.30 22.33 -16.69
C ASN A 449 13.94 21.48 -17.91
N LYS A 450 14.14 22.05 -19.11
CA LYS A 450 13.85 21.37 -20.40
C LYS A 450 14.64 20.06 -20.57
N LYS A 451 15.88 19.95 -20.04
CA LYS A 451 16.69 18.71 -20.10
C LYS A 451 16.17 17.62 -19.17
N VAL A 452 15.45 17.99 -18.10
CA VAL A 452 14.78 17.04 -17.19
C VAL A 452 13.42 16.61 -17.75
N ARG A 453 12.77 17.47 -18.55
CA ARG A 453 11.46 17.23 -19.16
C ARG A 453 11.49 16.17 -20.28
N SER A 454 11.91 14.94 -19.96
CA SER A 454 11.96 13.81 -20.88
C SER A 454 10.76 12.87 -20.69
N PHE A 455 10.42 12.09 -21.72
CA PHE A 455 9.30 11.14 -21.64
C PHE A 455 9.52 10.05 -20.58
N LEU A 456 10.78 9.63 -20.38
CA LEU A 456 11.15 8.72 -19.30
C LEU A 456 10.85 9.33 -17.93
N ASN A 457 11.28 10.57 -17.68
CA ASN A 457 11.05 11.22 -16.40
C ASN A 457 9.56 11.47 -16.14
N SER A 458 8.77 11.79 -17.16
CA SER A 458 7.30 11.85 -17.03
C SER A 458 6.71 10.50 -16.61
N SER A 459 7.21 9.41 -17.18
CA SER A 459 6.76 8.05 -16.85
C SER A 459 7.15 7.65 -15.42
N LEU A 460 8.34 8.04 -14.96
CA LEU A 460 8.80 7.85 -13.58
C LEU A 460 7.97 8.69 -12.58
N LEU A 461 7.65 9.94 -12.92
CA LEU A 461 6.81 10.81 -12.10
C LEU A 461 5.37 10.27 -11.98
N LEU A 462 4.79 9.81 -13.10
CA LEU A 462 3.48 9.14 -13.10
C LEU A 462 3.52 7.89 -12.23
N SER A 463 4.55 7.07 -12.36
CA SER A 463 4.74 5.85 -11.57
C SER A 463 4.69 6.12 -10.07
N VAL A 464 5.47 7.09 -9.59
CA VAL A 464 5.50 7.49 -8.17
C VAL A 464 4.16 8.12 -7.75
N GLY A 465 3.57 8.98 -8.58
CA GLY A 465 2.26 9.57 -8.30
C GLY A 465 1.16 8.50 -8.14
N PHE A 466 1.18 7.46 -8.97
CA PHE A 466 0.20 6.37 -8.94
C PHE A 466 0.28 5.54 -7.67
N ILE A 467 1.47 5.19 -7.19
CA ILE A 467 1.58 4.44 -5.93
C ILE A 467 1.18 5.28 -4.72
N LEU A 468 1.53 6.56 -4.68
CA LEU A 468 1.12 7.45 -3.58
C LEU A 468 -0.39 7.71 -3.59
N PHE A 469 -1.00 7.80 -4.78
CA PHE A 469 -2.46 7.84 -4.92
C PHE A 469 -3.12 6.54 -4.43
N ALA A 470 -2.55 5.37 -4.78
CA ALA A 470 -3.03 4.08 -4.30
C ALA A 470 -2.93 3.95 -2.77
N ALA A 471 -1.81 4.38 -2.18
CA ALA A 471 -1.59 4.42 -0.74
C ALA A 471 -2.64 5.29 -0.01
N PHE A 472 -2.96 6.45 -0.59
CA PHE A 472 -3.98 7.34 -0.05
C PHE A 472 -5.40 6.74 -0.12
N TYR A 473 -5.74 6.06 -1.21
CA TYR A 473 -7.12 5.60 -1.45
C TYR A 473 -7.43 4.19 -0.90
N ALA A 474 -6.50 3.25 -1.06
CA ALA A 474 -6.75 1.82 -0.82
C ALA A 474 -6.13 1.29 0.48
N GLY A 475 -5.01 1.88 0.90
CA GLY A 475 -4.22 1.50 2.06
C GLY A 475 -3.57 0.12 1.98
N ASN A 476 -2.77 -0.18 3.00
CA ASN A 476 -1.85 -1.31 3.08
C ASN A 476 -0.82 -1.34 1.93
N VAL A 477 -0.39 -0.19 1.39
CA VAL A 477 0.61 -0.14 0.30
C VAL A 477 1.99 0.22 0.86
N LEU A 478 2.10 1.32 1.61
CA LEU A 478 3.37 1.81 2.16
C LEU A 478 3.90 0.96 3.32
N GLU A 479 3.05 0.16 3.96
CA GLU A 479 3.48 -0.76 5.01
C GLU A 479 4.20 -2.00 4.45
N TYR A 480 3.97 -2.31 3.17
CA TYR A 480 4.53 -3.47 2.50
C TYR A 480 5.86 -3.13 1.85
N LEU A 481 6.92 -3.75 2.36
CA LEU A 481 8.28 -3.46 1.93
C LEU A 481 8.54 -3.78 0.45
N SER A 482 7.85 -4.74 -0.16
CA SER A 482 8.00 -4.99 -1.60
C SER A 482 7.61 -3.77 -2.42
N ALA A 483 6.45 -3.18 -2.11
CA ALA A 483 5.97 -1.98 -2.77
C ALA A 483 6.90 -0.78 -2.50
N THR A 484 7.29 -0.54 -1.24
CA THR A 484 8.13 0.61 -0.91
C THR A 484 9.56 0.48 -1.41
N LEU A 485 10.16 -0.72 -1.43
CA LEU A 485 11.51 -0.91 -1.96
C LEU A 485 11.55 -0.73 -3.49
N VAL A 486 10.54 -1.21 -4.21
CA VAL A 486 10.43 -0.97 -5.67
C VAL A 486 10.17 0.51 -5.94
N MET A 487 9.28 1.17 -5.18
CA MET A 487 9.06 2.61 -5.24
C MET A 487 10.34 3.40 -4.97
N ALA A 488 11.09 3.04 -3.93
CA ALA A 488 12.35 3.66 -3.56
C ALA A 488 13.40 3.53 -4.66
N PHE A 489 13.48 2.37 -5.31
CA PHE A 489 14.33 2.15 -6.46
C PHE A 489 13.96 3.05 -7.65
N ILE A 490 12.67 3.20 -7.96
CA ILE A 490 12.16 4.09 -9.00
C ILE A 490 12.46 5.56 -8.67
N LEU A 491 12.19 6.00 -7.44
CA LEU A 491 12.48 7.34 -6.94
C LEU A 491 13.98 7.66 -7.01
N GLY A 492 14.83 6.74 -6.57
CA GLY A 492 16.28 6.89 -6.65
C GLY A 492 16.75 7.02 -8.10
N PHE A 493 16.20 6.22 -9.02
CA PHE A 493 16.51 6.33 -10.45
C PHE A 493 16.04 7.66 -11.07
N LEU A 494 14.86 8.17 -10.67
CA LEU A 494 14.40 9.51 -11.06
C LEU A 494 15.36 10.61 -10.58
N LEU A 495 15.77 10.58 -9.31
CA LEU A 495 16.72 11.55 -8.76
C LEU A 495 18.08 11.49 -9.46
N GLN A 496 18.53 10.29 -9.82
CA GLN A 496 19.73 10.11 -10.63
C GLN A 496 19.60 10.80 -11.99
N ASN A 497 18.48 10.59 -12.70
CA ASN A 497 18.25 11.20 -14.01
C ASN A 497 18.20 12.72 -13.93
N ILE A 498 17.51 13.28 -12.93
CA ILE A 498 17.47 14.73 -12.68
C ILE A 498 18.88 15.27 -12.47
N ARG A 499 19.68 14.61 -11.63
CA ARG A 499 21.06 15.02 -11.34
C ARG A 499 21.91 15.03 -12.61
N TYR A 500 21.84 14.01 -13.44
CA TYR A 500 22.61 13.95 -14.69
C TYR A 500 22.19 15.01 -15.70
N SER A 501 20.89 15.22 -15.89
CA SER A 501 20.38 16.29 -16.76
C SER A 501 20.87 17.68 -16.31
N ARG A 502 20.98 17.91 -15.00
CA ARG A 502 21.50 19.18 -14.44
C ARG A 502 23.00 19.37 -14.70
N TYR A 503 23.82 18.34 -14.50
CA TYR A 503 25.27 18.45 -14.77
C TYR A 503 25.56 18.73 -16.24
N ALA A 504 24.81 18.10 -17.15
CA ALA A 504 24.92 18.37 -18.58
C ALA A 504 24.48 19.80 -18.98
N GLU A 505 23.72 20.51 -18.14
CA GLU A 505 23.36 21.92 -18.35
C GLU A 505 24.48 22.86 -17.91
N ILE A 506 25.06 22.62 -16.75
CA ILE A 506 26.17 23.42 -16.21
C ILE A 506 27.40 23.30 -17.11
N SER A 507 27.68 22.13 -17.68
CA SER A 507 28.81 21.95 -18.60
C SER A 507 28.58 22.49 -20.01
N SER A 508 27.36 22.95 -20.33
CA SER A 508 27.00 23.51 -21.65
C SER A 508 26.85 25.04 -21.63
N LYS A 509 27.01 25.66 -20.46
CA LYS A 509 27.15 27.10 -20.25
C LYS A 509 28.60 27.36 -19.92
#